data_AF-A0A958Z8Z2-F1
#
_entry.id   AF-A0A958Z8Z2-F1
#
_cell.length_a   1.000
_cell.length_b   1.000
_cell.length_c   1.000
_cell.angle_alpha   90.00
_cell.angle_beta   90.00
_cell.angle_gamma   90.00
#
_symmetry.space_group_name_H-M   'P 1'
#
loop_
_entity.id
_entity.type
_entity.pdbx_description
1 polymer ?
#
loop_
_entity_poly.entity_id
_entity_poly.type
_entity_poly.pdbx_seq_one_letter_code
_entity_poly.pdbx_strand_id
1 'polypeptide(L)' 'ADSLGVDIINTSLGYTVYDNSAYDYSISEMDGNTTYITRGANIAGEKGIIVVVSAGNSGASTWQIVEAPADAPNVL' A
#
# COMPACT_ATOMS: atom_id res chain seq x y z
N ALA A 1 -11.43 -2.05 15.39
CA ALA A 1 -10.99 -0.83 16.08
C ALA A 1 -9.61 -1.05 16.70
N ASP A 2 -8.62 -0.23 16.33
CA ASP A 2 -7.29 -0.25 16.96
C ASP A 2 -7.33 0.33 18.40
N SER A 3 -6.18 0.43 19.08
CA SER A 3 -6.11 0.95 20.45
C SER A 3 -6.57 2.40 20.61
N LEU A 4 -6.73 3.15 19.51
CA LEU A 4 -7.22 4.54 19.48
C LEU A 4 -8.67 4.63 18.98
N GLY A 5 -9.30 3.51 18.62
CA GLY A 5 -10.66 3.49 18.09
C GLY A 5 -10.76 3.87 16.60
N VAL A 6 -9.69 3.71 15.82
CA VAL A 6 -9.72 4.02 14.38
C VAL A 6 -10.52 2.94 13.63
N ASP A 7 -11.51 3.42 12.88
CA ASP A 7 -12.34 2.59 11.99
C ASP A 7 -12.04 2.82 10.50
N ILE A 8 -11.48 3.99 10.16
CA ILE A 8 -11.16 4.37 8.78
C ILE A 8 -9.77 5.02 8.72
N ILE A 9 -8.94 4.55 7.78
CA ILE A 9 -7.66 5.14 7.41
C ILE A 9 -7.75 5.56 5.94
N ASN A 10 -7.33 6.78 5.63
CA ASN A 10 -7.19 7.26 4.25
C ASN A 10 -5.74 7.67 4.01
N THR A 11 -5.16 7.19 2.91
CA THR A 11 -3.82 7.57 2.46
C THR A 11 -3.81 7.85 0.96
N SER A 12 -3.09 8.91 0.57
CA SER A 12 -2.95 9.34 -0.83
C SER A 12 -1.51 9.31 -1.29
N LEU A 13 -0.74 8.36 -0.75
CA LEU A 13 0.68 8.14 -1.06
C LEU A 13 0.91 6.68 -1.43
N GLY A 14 1.77 6.47 -2.44
CA GLY A 14 2.30 5.18 -2.85
C GLY A 14 3.82 5.19 -2.76
N TYR A 15 4.44 4.03 -2.52
CA TYR A 15 5.89 3.89 -2.39
C TYR A 15 6.44 2.77 -3.27
N THR A 16 7.47 3.10 -4.03
CA THR A 16 8.16 2.17 -4.95
C THR A 16 9.68 2.36 -4.92
N VAL A 17 10.13 3.60 -4.79
CA VAL A 17 11.54 3.99 -4.72
C VAL A 17 11.82 4.88 -3.51
N TYR A 18 13.03 4.81 -2.98
CA TYR A 18 13.49 5.48 -1.77
C TYR A 18 14.85 6.14 -1.99
N ASP A 19 15.22 7.07 -1.09
CA ASP A 19 16.53 7.72 -1.12
C ASP A 19 17.69 6.73 -0.98
N ASN A 20 17.48 5.64 -0.23
CA ASN A 20 18.39 4.50 -0.18
C ASN A 20 17.81 3.36 -1.02
N SER A 21 18.42 3.12 -2.18
CA SER A 21 17.97 2.15 -3.16
C SER A 21 17.97 0.69 -2.67
N ALA A 22 18.61 0.40 -1.52
CA ALA A 22 18.51 -0.91 -0.89
C ALA A 22 17.09 -1.25 -0.41
N TYR A 23 16.18 -0.28 -0.38
CA TYR A 23 14.78 -0.46 0.00
C TYR A 23 13.80 -0.31 -1.18
N ASP A 24 14.30 -0.05 -2.39
CA ASP A 24 13.46 0.05 -3.58
C ASP A 24 12.76 -1.28 -3.85
N TYR A 25 11.53 -1.18 -4.35
CA TYR A 25 10.75 -2.32 -4.76
C TYR A 25 10.70 -2.43 -6.27
N SER A 26 10.72 -3.66 -6.75
CA SER A 26 10.46 -4.01 -8.14
C SER A 26 8.96 -4.19 -8.41
N ILE A 27 8.58 -4.17 -9.69
CA ILE A 27 7.21 -4.47 -10.13
C ILE A 27 6.74 -5.84 -9.63
N SER A 28 7.65 -6.83 -9.59
CA SER A 28 7.34 -8.17 -9.08
C SER A 28 7.02 -8.23 -7.58
N GLU A 29 7.37 -7.19 -6.82
CA GLU A 29 7.11 -7.10 -5.39
C GLU A 29 5.81 -6.33 -5.06
N MET A 30 5.11 -5.81 -6.09
CA MET A 30 3.74 -5.30 -5.96
C MET A 30 2.73 -6.45 -6.05
N ASP A 31 2.91 -7.45 -5.19
CA ASP A 31 2.16 -8.70 -5.18
C ASP A 31 1.06 -8.73 -4.10
N GLY A 32 0.81 -7.60 -3.45
CA GLY A 32 -0.18 -7.47 -2.38
C GLY A 32 0.27 -8.04 -1.03
N ASN A 33 1.53 -8.46 -0.89
CA ASN A 33 2.04 -9.13 0.32
C ASN A 33 3.46 -8.75 0.72
N THR A 34 4.31 -8.30 -0.21
CA THR A 34 5.74 -8.16 0.03
C THR A 34 6.11 -6.87 0.75
N THR A 35 5.59 -5.72 0.32
CA THR A 35 6.05 -4.43 0.86
C THR A 35 5.61 -4.20 2.31
N TYR A 36 6.38 -3.42 3.06
CA TYR A 36 6.06 -3.16 4.47
C TYR A 36 4.70 -2.47 4.65
N ILE A 37 4.38 -1.50 3.79
CA ILE A 37 3.14 -0.73 3.91
C ILE A 37 1.92 -1.57 3.51
N THR A 38 2.06 -2.45 2.51
CA THR A 38 1.04 -3.43 2.10
C THR A 38 0.73 -4.42 3.22
N ARG A 39 1.76 -4.94 3.90
CA ARG A 39 1.59 -5.81 5.07
C ARG A 39 0.86 -5.11 6.22
N GLY A 40 1.20 -3.85 6.48
CA GLY A 40 0.50 -3.04 7.48
C GLY A 40 -0.98 -2.82 7.13
N ALA A 41 -1.27 -2.52 5.87
CA ALA A 41 -2.63 -2.34 5.37
C ALA A 41 -3.46 -3.62 5.48
N ASN A 42 -2.87 -4.78 5.17
CA ASN A 42 -3.53 -6.08 5.34
C ASN A 42 -3.89 -6.35 6.81
N ILE A 43 -2.97 -6.11 7.75
CA ILE A 43 -3.24 -6.27 9.18
C ILE A 43 -4.35 -5.33 9.67
N ALA A 44 -4.42 -4.10 9.15
CA ALA A 44 -5.48 -3.16 9.47
C ALA A 44 -6.85 -3.67 8.97
N GLY A 45 -6.91 -4.14 7.72
CA GLY A 45 -8.11 -4.77 7.15
C GLY A 45 -8.56 -6.01 7.92
N GLU A 46 -7.64 -6.90 8.30
CA GLU A 46 -7.92 -8.07 9.14
C GLU A 46 -8.50 -7.71 10.53
N LYS A 47 -8.16 -6.52 11.05
CA LYS A 47 -8.70 -5.98 12.30
C LYS A 47 -10.02 -5.22 12.12
N GLY A 48 -10.61 -5.27 10.93
CA GLY A 48 -11.87 -4.63 10.59
C GLY A 48 -11.78 -3.12 10.41
N ILE A 49 -10.58 -2.59 10.11
CA ILE A 49 -10.37 -1.17 9.79
C ILE A 49 -10.47 -1.03 8.27
N ILE A 50 -11.30 -0.09 7.80
CA ILE A 50 -11.37 0.22 6.38
C ILE A 50 -10.18 1.09 6.02
N VAL A 51 -9.36 0.62 5.07
CA VAL A 51 -8.21 1.37 4.56
C VAL A 51 -8.49 1.78 3.13
N VAL A 52 -8.50 3.09 2.87
CA VAL A 52 -8.69 3.67 1.54
C VAL A 52 -7.34 4.20 1.04
N VAL A 53 -6.93 3.77 -0.15
CA VAL A 53 -5.63 4.04 -0.74
C VAL A 53 -5.81 4.52 -2.18
N SER A 54 -5.17 5.62 -2.55
CA SER A 54 -5.10 6.00 -3.97
C SER A 54 -4.28 4.98 -4.77
N ALA A 55 -4.76 4.58 -5.95
CA ALA A 55 -4.06 3.64 -6.84
C ALA A 55 -2.66 4.10 -7.32
N GLY A 56 -2.34 5.38 -7.18
CA GLY A 56 -1.13 6.02 -7.70
C GLY A 56 -1.37 6.73 -9.05
N ASN A 57 -0.41 7.58 -9.45
CA ASN A 57 -0.51 8.40 -10.67
C ASN A 57 0.42 7.92 -11.80
N SER A 58 1.01 6.74 -11.65
CA SER A 58 2.07 6.21 -12.52
C SER A 58 1.56 5.40 -13.72
N GLY A 59 0.27 5.48 -14.05
CA GLY A 59 -0.32 4.70 -15.16
C GLY A 59 0.24 5.04 -16.55
N ALA A 60 0.81 6.25 -16.72
CA ALA A 60 1.45 6.68 -17.96
C ALA A 60 2.98 6.52 -17.95
N SER A 61 3.58 6.05 -16.85
CA SER A 61 5.04 5.82 -16.74
C SER A 61 5.40 4.39 -17.16
N THR A 62 6.66 3.97 -16.99
CA THR A 62 7.08 2.58 -17.18
C THR A 62 6.60 1.64 -16.07
N TRP A 63 6.05 2.17 -14.97
CA TRP A 63 5.58 1.37 -13.85
C TRP A 63 4.27 0.62 -14.20
N GLN A 64 3.28 1.35 -14.73
CA GLN A 64 2.03 0.83 -15.32
C GLN A 64 1.17 -0.11 -14.46
N ILE A 65 1.52 -0.32 -13.19
CA ILE A 65 0.75 -1.10 -12.23
C ILE A 65 0.45 -0.27 -10.98
N VAL A 66 -0.40 -0.77 -10.09
CA VAL A 66 -0.67 -0.12 -8.80
C VAL A 66 0.57 -0.16 -7.91
N GLU A 67 0.74 0.89 -7.11
CA GLU A 67 1.85 1.02 -6.16
C GLU A 67 1.42 0.55 -4.77
N ALA A 68 2.37 0.16 -3.93
CA ALA A 68 2.07 -0.16 -2.53
C ALA A 68 1.64 1.09 -1.76
N PRO A 69 0.58 1.04 -0.92
CA PRO A 69 -0.17 -0.16 -0.49
C PRO A 69 -1.43 -0.49 -1.29
N ALA A 70 -1.68 0.16 -2.43
CA ALA A 70 -2.88 -0.08 -3.24
C ALA A 70 -2.91 -1.47 -3.90
N ASP A 71 -1.78 -2.19 -3.88
CA ASP A 71 -1.66 -3.58 -4.26
C ASP A 71 -2.24 -4.56 -3.22
N ALA A 72 -2.52 -4.10 -1.99
CA ALA A 72 -3.06 -4.92 -0.92
C ALA A 72 -4.49 -5.42 -1.22
N PRO A 73 -4.82 -6.70 -0.98
CA PRO A 73 -6.18 -7.22 -1.22
C PRO A 73 -7.24 -6.68 -0.24
N ASN A 74 -6.82 -6.14 0.91
CA ASN A 74 -7.72 -5.71 1.98
C ASN A 74 -7.92 -4.18 2.04
N VAL A 75 -7.66 -3.46 0.94
CA VAL A 75 -7.82 -2.00 0.84
C VAL A 75 -8.81 -1.61 -0.27
N LEU A 76 -9.30 -0.37 -0.22
CA LEU A 76 -10.21 0.24 -1.19
C LEU A 76 -9.53 1.34 -2.02
#